data_AF-A0A509LUM1-F1
#
_entry.id   AF-A0A509LUM1-F1
#
_cell.length_a   1.000
_cell.length_b   1.000
_cell.length_c   1.000
_cell.angle_alpha   90.00
_cell.angle_beta   90.00
_cell.angle_gamma   90.00
#
_symmetry.space_group_name_H-M   'P 1'
#
loop_
_entity.id
_entity.type
_entity.pdbx_description
1 polymer ?
#
loop_
_entity_poly.entity_id
_entity_poly.type
_entity_poly.pdbx_seq_one_letter_code
_entity_poly.pdbx_strand_id
1 'polypeptide(L)'
;MVKIGEDNMDLIKQKRIKKELSKLKKVYKDIPKDKMIIVDGLINRAAFMRISLEDMELDIHKDGFVEMFSQSETQTPYERERPVARLYNSMNKNYQSIIKELTSHLKYLDEDHDEVQNNSVIEAFAKRRDRSG
;
A
#
# COMPACT_ATOMS: atom_id res chain seq x y z
N MET A 1 27.22 15.17 -18.62
CA MET A 1 28.06 14.88 -17.44
C MET A 1 27.21 14.05 -16.50
N VAL A 2 27.59 12.80 -16.24
CA VAL A 2 26.72 11.77 -15.64
C VAL A 2 26.47 12.06 -14.15
N LYS A 3 25.22 12.03 -13.73
CA LYS A 3 24.73 12.17 -12.33
C LYS A 3 24.93 10.87 -11.55
N ILE A 4 26.16 10.37 -11.48
CA ILE A 4 26.49 9.02 -10.96
C ILE A 4 25.93 8.78 -9.53
N GLY A 5 25.81 9.82 -8.71
CA GLY A 5 25.24 9.75 -7.36
C GLY A 5 23.70 9.66 -7.31
N GLU A 6 22.99 10.48 -8.09
CA GLU A 6 21.51 10.49 -8.09
C GLU A 6 20.94 9.22 -8.75
N ASP A 7 21.57 8.74 -9.83
CA ASP A 7 21.16 7.51 -10.51
C ASP A 7 21.27 6.28 -9.58
N ASN A 8 22.30 6.25 -8.71
CA ASN A 8 22.47 5.18 -7.74
C ASN A 8 21.41 5.21 -6.63
N MET A 9 21.05 6.40 -6.16
CA MET A 9 19.99 6.55 -5.16
C MET A 9 18.63 6.13 -5.70
N ASP A 10 18.34 6.43 -6.96
CA ASP A 10 17.11 5.96 -7.61
C ASP A 10 17.12 4.42 -7.76
N LEU A 11 18.25 3.82 -8.15
CA LEU A 11 18.40 2.36 -8.19
C LEU A 11 18.19 1.70 -6.82
N ILE A 12 18.68 2.29 -5.74
CA ILE A 12 18.47 1.79 -4.36
C ILE A 12 16.98 1.86 -4.01
N LYS A 13 16.31 2.98 -4.31
CA LYS A 13 14.88 3.14 -4.06
C LYS A 13 14.06 2.14 -4.86
N GLN A 14 14.37 1.96 -6.14
CA GLN A 14 13.72 0.97 -6.99
C GLN A 14 13.89 -0.46 -6.45
N LYS A 15 15.07 -0.81 -5.90
CA LYS A 15 15.28 -2.12 -5.25
C LYS A 15 14.38 -2.29 -4.02
N ARG A 16 14.25 -1.27 -3.18
CA ARG A 16 13.33 -1.28 -2.02
C ARG A 16 11.88 -1.44 -2.46
N ILE A 17 11.46 -0.71 -3.49
CA ILE A 17 10.11 -0.81 -4.06
C ILE A 17 9.85 -2.22 -4.59
N LYS A 18 10.78 -2.80 -5.38
CA LYS A 18 10.65 -4.18 -5.89
C LYS A 18 10.57 -5.21 -4.77
N LYS A 19 11.33 -5.03 -3.69
CA LYS A 19 11.28 -5.89 -2.50
C LYS A 19 9.92 -5.81 -1.85
N GLU A 20 9.37 -4.61 -1.67
CA GLU A 20 8.05 -4.41 -1.07
C GLU A 20 6.92 -4.96 -1.95
N LEU A 21 6.99 -4.69 -3.25
CA LEU A 21 6.10 -5.26 -4.26
C LEU A 21 6.04 -6.79 -4.16
N SER A 22 7.21 -7.43 -4.06
CA SER A 22 7.30 -8.89 -3.96
C SER A 22 6.68 -9.44 -2.68
N LYS A 23 6.71 -8.68 -1.57
CA LYS A 23 6.02 -9.07 -0.33
C LYS A 23 4.50 -8.97 -0.51
N LEU A 24 4.01 -7.84 -1.01
CA LEU A 24 2.57 -7.62 -1.21
C LEU A 24 1.99 -8.65 -2.18
N LYS A 25 2.66 -8.94 -3.31
CA LYS A 25 2.20 -9.99 -4.24
C LYS A 25 2.07 -11.37 -3.58
N LYS A 26 2.87 -11.70 -2.56
CA LYS A 26 2.73 -12.95 -1.81
C LYS A 26 1.51 -12.95 -0.89
N VAL A 27 1.17 -11.81 -0.30
CA VAL A 27 -0.01 -11.65 0.57
C VAL A 27 -1.29 -11.81 -0.23
N TYR A 28 -1.34 -11.25 -1.45
CA TYR A 28 -2.54 -11.24 -2.28
C TYR A 28 -2.58 -12.34 -3.35
N LYS A 29 -1.71 -13.36 -3.26
CA LYS A 29 -1.51 -14.38 -4.30
C LYS A 29 -2.77 -15.21 -4.60
N ASP A 30 -3.65 -15.35 -3.61
CA ASP A 30 -4.83 -16.24 -3.66
C ASP A 30 -6.08 -15.52 -4.21
N ILE A 31 -5.95 -14.25 -4.60
CA ILE A 31 -7.04 -13.51 -5.25
C ILE A 31 -7.36 -14.12 -6.64
N PRO A 32 -8.65 -14.38 -6.96
CA PRO A 32 -9.10 -14.83 -8.27
C PRO A 32 -8.57 -13.97 -9.42
N LYS A 33 -8.27 -14.60 -10.56
CA LYS A 33 -7.62 -13.95 -11.71
C LYS A 33 -8.38 -12.76 -12.28
N ASP A 34 -9.71 -12.82 -12.27
CA ASP A 34 -10.62 -11.76 -12.70
C ASP A 34 -10.50 -10.50 -11.81
N LYS A 35 -10.38 -10.68 -10.49
CA LYS A 35 -10.16 -9.59 -9.53
C LYS A 35 -8.70 -9.11 -9.49
N MET A 36 -7.75 -9.99 -9.85
CA MET A 36 -6.31 -9.69 -9.81
C MET A 36 -5.91 -8.53 -10.72
N ILE A 37 -6.61 -8.27 -11.82
CA ILE A 37 -6.29 -7.16 -12.74
C ILE A 37 -6.33 -5.81 -12.01
N ILE A 38 -7.35 -5.59 -11.17
CA ILE A 38 -7.50 -4.35 -10.39
C ILE A 38 -6.49 -4.35 -9.24
N VAL A 39 -6.37 -5.49 -8.54
CA VAL A 39 -5.53 -5.62 -7.35
C VAL A 39 -4.04 -5.48 -7.65
N ASP A 40 -3.54 -5.97 -8.79
CA ASP A 40 -2.13 -5.82 -9.17
C ASP A 40 -1.74 -4.34 -9.30
N GLY A 41 -2.61 -3.52 -9.90
CA GLY A 41 -2.39 -2.06 -10.00
C GLY A 41 -2.28 -1.39 -8.63
N LEU A 42 -3.17 -1.74 -7.70
CA LEU A 42 -3.17 -1.26 -6.32
C LEU A 42 -1.93 -1.71 -5.55
N ILE A 43 -1.51 -2.96 -5.71
CA ILE A 43 -0.29 -3.52 -5.09
C ILE A 43 0.96 -2.76 -5.56
N ASN A 44 1.09 -2.50 -6.87
CA ASN A 44 2.21 -1.72 -7.41
C ASN A 44 2.25 -0.31 -6.81
N ARG A 45 1.08 0.34 -6.72
CA ARG A 45 0.97 1.70 -6.15
C ARG A 45 1.29 1.71 -4.65
N ALA A 46 0.76 0.74 -3.89
CA ALA A 46 1.02 0.60 -2.46
C ALA A 46 2.51 0.41 -2.16
N ALA A 47 3.21 -0.45 -2.90
CA ALA A 47 4.65 -0.68 -2.74
C ALA A 47 5.46 0.60 -2.96
N PHE A 48 5.16 1.35 -4.03
CA PHE A 48 5.81 2.62 -4.31
C PHE A 48 5.58 3.65 -3.21
N MET A 49 4.33 3.78 -2.75
CA MET A 49 3.95 4.75 -1.73
C MET A 49 4.56 4.40 -0.38
N ARG A 50 4.60 3.12 0.01
CA ARG A 50 5.19 2.68 1.27
C ARG A 50 6.66 3.13 1.38
N ILE A 51 7.46 2.88 0.36
CA ILE A 51 8.88 3.27 0.35
C ILE A 51 9.05 4.79 0.29
N SER A 52 8.19 5.47 -0.46
CA SER A 52 8.25 6.94 -0.54
C SER A 52 7.85 7.61 0.77
N LEU A 53 6.90 7.04 1.51
CA LEU A 53 6.52 7.49 2.85
C LEU A 53 7.68 7.32 3.82
N GLU A 54 8.36 6.18 3.82
CA GLU A 54 9.55 5.95 4.66
C GLU A 54 10.65 7.00 4.38
N ASP A 55 10.89 7.36 3.12
CA ASP A 55 11.87 8.40 2.77
C ASP A 55 11.46 9.78 3.32
N MET A 56 10.19 10.14 3.18
CA MET A 56 9.65 11.40 3.69
C MET A 56 9.62 11.43 5.22
N GLU A 57 9.34 10.32 5.88
CA GLU A 57 9.39 10.18 7.35
C GLU A 57 10.81 10.43 7.88
N LEU A 58 11.83 9.92 7.19
CA LEU A 58 13.23 10.17 7.56
C LEU A 58 13.59 11.65 7.46
N ASP A 59 13.15 12.33 6.39
CA ASP A 59 13.35 13.78 6.21
C ASP A 59 12.62 14.57 7.32
N ILE A 60 11.33 14.27 7.53
CA ILE A 60 10.51 14.93 8.55
C ILE A 60 11.05 14.68 9.96
N HIS A 61 11.54 13.48 10.24
CA HIS A 61 12.13 13.15 11.54
C HIS A 61 13.40 13.97 11.81
N LYS A 62 14.18 14.24 10.77
CA LYS A 62 15.42 14.99 10.86
C LYS A 62 15.19 16.51 10.94
N ASP A 63 14.36 17.03 10.04
CA ASP A 63 14.25 18.46 9.76
C ASP A 63 12.91 19.07 10.21
N GLY A 64 12.02 18.26 10.80
CA GLY A 64 10.74 18.69 11.34
C GLY A 64 9.64 18.88 10.29
N PHE A 65 8.45 19.26 10.74
CA PHE A 65 7.28 19.52 9.87
C PHE A 65 7.22 20.98 9.38
N VAL A 66 7.89 21.89 10.09
CA VAL A 66 7.85 23.32 9.84
C VAL A 66 9.25 23.88 9.66
N GLU A 67 9.35 24.98 8.94
CA GLU A 67 10.59 25.74 8.77
C GLU A 67 10.32 27.24 8.96
N MET A 68 11.34 27.97 9.42
CA MET A 68 11.25 29.43 9.48
C MET A 68 11.32 30.00 8.06
N PHE A 69 10.40 30.91 7.75
CA PHE A 69 10.31 31.54 6.45
C PHE A 69 10.10 33.05 6.59
N SER A 70 10.69 33.79 5.66
CA SER A 70 10.43 35.21 5.48
C SER A 70 10.42 35.56 3.99
N GLN A 71 9.50 36.43 3.58
CA GLN A 71 9.37 36.89 2.19
C GLN A 71 10.30 38.08 1.87
N SER A 72 10.78 38.80 2.90
CA SER A 72 11.72 39.92 2.76
C SER A 72 12.60 40.04 4.00
N GLU A 73 13.73 40.73 3.87
CA GLU A 73 14.63 41.00 5.00
C GLU A 73 13.95 41.80 6.14
N THR A 74 12.91 42.56 5.82
CA THR A 74 12.17 43.40 6.77
C THR A 74 11.02 42.69 7.48
N GLN A 75 10.60 41.52 6.99
CA GLN A 75 9.54 40.73 7.61
C GLN A 75 10.13 39.83 8.71
N THR A 76 9.54 39.87 9.90
CA THR A 76 9.86 38.93 10.98
C THR A 76 9.58 37.50 10.51
N PRO A 77 10.58 36.59 10.55
CA PRO A 77 10.38 35.21 10.15
C PRO A 77 9.28 34.53 10.97
N TYR A 78 8.51 33.65 10.33
CA TYR A 78 7.46 32.85 10.96
C TYR A 78 7.54 31.39 10.51
N GLU A 79 6.94 30.48 11.29
CA GLU A 79 6.88 29.06 10.94
C GLU A 79 5.91 28.82 9.78
N ARG A 80 6.35 28.06 8.78
CA ARG A 80 5.48 27.53 7.73
C ARG A 80 5.61 26.02 7.61
N GLU A 81 4.54 25.37 7.13
CA GLU A 81 4.60 23.95 6.78
C GLU A 81 5.60 23.71 5.64
N ARG A 82 6.48 22.71 5.81
CA ARG A 82 7.41 22.29 4.77
C ARG A 82 6.64 21.55 3.65
N PRO A 83 6.99 21.73 2.36
CA PRO A 83 6.31 21.03 1.26
C PRO A 83 6.29 19.50 1.39
N VAL A 84 7.36 18.91 1.94
CA VAL A 84 7.47 17.47 2.19
C VAL A 84 6.45 16.97 3.22
N ALA A 85 6.16 17.76 4.27
CA ALA A 85 5.16 17.43 5.28
C ALA A 85 3.75 17.35 4.66
N ARG A 86 3.40 18.32 3.82
CA ARG A 86 2.13 18.33 3.09
C ARG A 86 2.02 17.14 2.13
N LEU A 87 3.10 16.83 1.40
CA LEU A 87 3.13 15.70 0.49
C LEU A 87 2.99 14.36 1.24
N TYR A 88 3.69 14.21 2.36
CA TYR A 88 3.59 13.06 3.23
C TYR A 88 2.14 12.85 3.70
N ASN A 89 1.49 13.90 4.20
CA ASN A 89 0.10 13.83 4.68
C ASN A 89 -0.86 13.36 3.57
N SER A 90 -0.77 13.96 2.38
CA SER A 90 -1.61 13.59 1.23
C SER A 90 -1.34 12.15 0.77
N MET A 91 -0.06 11.79 0.62
CA MET A 91 0.32 10.45 0.19
C MET A 91 -0.05 9.39 1.23
N ASN A 92 0.11 9.66 2.52
CA ASN A 92 -0.22 8.73 3.59
C ASN A 92 -1.73 8.44 3.62
N LYS A 93 -2.57 9.47 3.47
CA LYS A 93 -4.01 9.29 3.34
C LYS A 93 -4.39 8.40 2.16
N ASN A 94 -3.78 8.66 0.99
CA ASN A 94 -4.03 7.84 -0.20
C ASN A 94 -3.53 6.40 -0.02
N TYR A 95 -2.39 6.21 0.65
CA TYR A 95 -1.84 4.89 0.95
C TYR A 95 -2.78 4.12 1.87
N GLN A 96 -3.29 4.75 2.93
CA GLN A 96 -4.29 4.15 3.82
C GLN A 96 -5.57 3.73 3.08
N SER A 97 -6.04 4.53 2.12
CA SER A 97 -7.19 4.17 1.28
C SER A 97 -6.91 2.93 0.43
N ILE A 98 -5.75 2.85 -0.24
CA ILE A 98 -5.35 1.69 -1.04
C ILE A 98 -5.22 0.45 -0.16
N ILE A 99 -4.60 0.55 1.02
CA ILE A 99 -4.47 -0.58 1.94
C ILE A 99 -5.83 -1.06 2.43
N LYS A 100 -6.79 -0.17 2.70
CA LYS A 100 -8.17 -0.55 3.04
C LYS A 100 -8.84 -1.31 1.90
N GLU A 101 -8.74 -0.82 0.67
CA GLU A 101 -9.31 -1.48 -0.51
C GLU A 101 -8.70 -2.87 -0.73
N LEU A 102 -7.37 -2.98 -0.68
CA LEU A 102 -6.67 -4.25 -0.76
C LEU A 102 -7.08 -5.22 0.36
N THR A 103 -7.23 -4.72 1.60
CA THR A 103 -7.66 -5.55 2.73
C THR A 103 -9.10 -6.04 2.55
N SER A 104 -9.98 -5.23 1.98
CA SER A 104 -11.35 -5.65 1.65
C SER A 104 -11.35 -6.83 0.68
N HIS A 105 -10.44 -6.85 -0.31
CA HIS A 105 -10.30 -7.98 -1.23
C HIS A 105 -9.87 -9.28 -0.57
N LEU A 106 -9.17 -9.24 0.57
CA LEU A 106 -8.83 -10.45 1.34
C LEU A 106 -10.03 -11.00 2.10
N LYS A 107 -10.87 -10.14 2.69
CA LYS A 107 -12.05 -10.58 3.45
C LYS A 107 -13.04 -11.37 2.60
N TYR A 108 -13.21 -10.97 1.34
CA TYR A 108 -14.04 -11.72 0.40
C TYR A 108 -13.50 -13.15 0.16
N LEU A 109 -12.18 -13.36 0.23
CA LEU A 109 -11.62 -14.71 0.10
C LEU A 109 -11.97 -15.58 1.30
N ASP A 110 -11.89 -15.02 2.51
CA ASP A 110 -12.21 -15.76 3.74
C ASP A 110 -13.70 -16.14 3.78
N GLU A 111 -14.59 -15.20 3.42
CA GLU A 111 -16.05 -15.43 3.39
C GLU A 111 -16.48 -16.42 2.29
N ASP A 112 -15.95 -16.29 1.07
CA ASP A 112 -16.26 -17.20 -0.04
C ASP A 112 -15.79 -18.63 0.28
N HIS A 113 -14.66 -18.78 0.99
CA HIS A 113 -14.12 -20.10 1.34
C HIS A 113 -14.96 -20.81 2.41
N ASP A 114 -15.49 -20.08 3.39
CA ASP A 114 -16.39 -20.61 4.42
C ASP A 114 -17.76 -21.00 3.83
N GLU A 115 -18.31 -20.21 2.92
CA GLU A 115 -19.61 -20.49 2.29
C GLU A 115 -19.55 -21.73 1.38
N VAL A 116 -18.51 -21.86 0.54
CA VAL A 116 -18.29 -23.05 -0.30
C VAL A 116 -18.12 -24.31 0.54
N GLN A 117 -17.36 -24.22 1.64
CA GLN A 117 -17.13 -25.37 2.51
C GLN A 117 -18.42 -25.82 3.20
N ASN A 118 -19.23 -24.88 3.71
CA ASN A 118 -20.54 -25.17 4.30
C ASN A 118 -21.51 -25.81 3.29
N ASN A 119 -21.60 -25.29 2.07
CA ASN A 119 -22.45 -25.86 1.03
C ASN A 119 -22.04 -27.29 0.65
N SER A 120 -20.74 -27.57 0.55
CA SER A 120 -20.23 -28.93 0.26
C SER A 120 -20.63 -29.95 1.34
N VAL A 121 -20.61 -29.53 2.61
CA VAL A 121 -20.98 -30.37 3.76
C VAL A 121 -22.47 -30.68 3.70
N ILE A 122 -23.32 -29.68 3.46
CA ILE A 122 -24.78 -29.83 3.32
C ILE A 122 -25.13 -30.80 2.17
N GLU A 123 -24.51 -30.64 1.00
CA GLU A 123 -24.73 -31.54 -0.13
C GLU A 123 -24.29 -32.98 0.17
N ALA A 124 -23.16 -33.17 0.86
CA ALA A 124 -22.70 -34.48 1.27
C ALA A 124 -23.68 -35.16 2.25
N PHE A 125 -24.28 -34.39 3.16
CA PHE A 125 -25.34 -34.89 4.05
C PHE A 125 -26.61 -35.26 3.29
N ALA A 126 -27.06 -34.43 2.33
CA ALA A 126 -28.23 -34.71 1.51
C ALA A 126 -28.06 -36.01 0.70
N LYS A 127 -26.90 -36.19 0.05
CA LYS A 127 -26.56 -37.42 -0.73
C LYS A 127 -26.48 -38.69 0.12
N ARG A 128 -26.18 -38.58 1.42
CA ARG A 128 -26.17 -39.74 2.35
C ARG A 128 -27.59 -40.14 2.76
N ARG A 129 -28.51 -39.17 2.91
CA ARG A 129 -29.91 -39.41 3.25
C ARG A 129 -30.68 -40.14 2.14
N ASP A 130 -30.40 -39.79 0.88
CA ASP A 130 -31.07 -40.39 -0.29
C ASP A 130 -30.63 -41.84 -0.60
N ARG A 131 -29.48 -42.30 -0.07
CA ARG A 131 -28.99 -43.68 -0.29
C ARG A 131 -29.44 -44.67 0.78
N SER A 132 -30.14 -44.20 1.80
CA SER A 132 -30.61 -44.99 2.95
C SER A 132 -32.11 -45.33 2.93
N GLY A 133 -32.81 -45.02 1.82
CA GLY A 133 -34.19 -45.44 1.54
C GLY A 133 -34.23 -46.34 0.31
#